data_AF-A0A950R1J3-F1
#
_entry.id   AF-A0A950R1J3-F1
#
_cell.length_a   1.000
_cell.length_b   1.000
_cell.length_c   1.000
_cell.angle_alpha   90.00
_cell.angle_beta   90.00
_cell.angle_gamma   90.00
#
_symmetry.space_group_name_H-M   'P 1'
#
loop_
_entity.id
_entity.type
_entity.pdbx_description
1 polymer ?
#
loop_
_entity_poly.entity_id
_entity_poly.type
_entity_poly.pdbx_seq_one_letter_code
_entity_poly.pdbx_strand_id
1 'polypeptide(L)'
;MIDYDLLRAEAARHPYPLLFATISGTHLYGFPSADSDYDLRGVHILPAREAVGLLPKQETIEFSGLRSGIDMDLVTHDVLKFFMMLLKRNGYVLEQLYSPLVVQTSAEHEELKAIAHGCVTRHHSHHYLGFGATQWDLFQKDDPPRIKPLLYVYRVLLTGIHLMRTGRVEANLLVLNEKFRLPYILDLVERKIHGSEREPLGSGEAEFHRREYERLAAQLEFEANDSQLANEPQCINELNDLLIRVRLRTNRL
;
A
#
# COMPACT_ATOMS: atom_id res chain seq x y z
N MET A 1 6.30 16.10 11.07
CA MET A 1 6.76 14.88 11.79
C MET A 1 5.52 14.08 12.11
N ILE A 2 5.54 12.76 11.90
CA ILE A 2 4.37 11.90 12.13
C ILE A 2 4.08 11.84 13.64
N ASP A 3 2.84 12.11 14.04
CA ASP A 3 2.38 12.01 15.43
C ASP A 3 1.99 10.57 15.78
N TYR A 4 2.99 9.77 16.14
CA TYR A 4 2.77 8.36 16.47
C TYR A 4 1.99 8.13 17.77
N ASP A 5 2.00 9.07 18.72
CA ASP A 5 1.26 8.91 19.98
C ASP A 5 -0.23 9.05 19.73
N LEU A 6 -0.63 10.03 18.93
CA LEU A 6 -2.01 10.19 18.48
C LEU A 6 -2.48 8.97 17.67
N LEU A 7 -1.67 8.50 16.71
CA LEU A 7 -2.02 7.33 15.90
C LEU A 7 -2.15 6.05 16.73
N ARG A 8 -1.30 5.86 17.75
CA ARG A 8 -1.42 4.75 18.70
C ARG A 8 -2.69 4.86 19.55
N ALA A 9 -3.04 6.07 19.99
CA ALA A 9 -4.28 6.30 20.74
C ALA A 9 -5.51 5.97 19.89
N GLU A 10 -5.53 6.36 18.61
CA GLU A 10 -6.64 6.02 17.71
C GLU A 10 -6.67 4.51 17.37
N ALA A 11 -5.51 3.87 17.14
CA ALA A 11 -5.44 2.42 16.95
C ALA A 11 -5.97 1.64 18.18
N ALA A 12 -5.71 2.13 19.40
CA ALA A 12 -6.21 1.53 20.63
C ALA A 12 -7.73 1.63 20.81
N ARG A 13 -8.42 2.51 20.06
CA ARG A 13 -9.89 2.62 20.06
C ARG A 13 -10.57 1.62 19.13
N HIS A 14 -9.79 0.88 18.34
CA HIS A 14 -10.33 -0.11 17.42
C HIS A 14 -11.13 -1.18 18.20
N PRO A 15 -12.34 -1.57 17.74
CA PRO A 15 -13.22 -2.47 18.48
C PRO A 15 -12.70 -3.91 18.60
N TYR A 16 -11.70 -4.26 17.80
CA TYR A 16 -11.07 -5.58 17.76
C TYR A 16 -9.55 -5.48 17.96
N PRO A 17 -8.90 -6.51 18.53
CA PRO A 17 -7.45 -6.60 18.55
C PRO A 17 -6.86 -6.45 17.14
N LEU A 18 -5.81 -5.64 17.03
CA LEU A 18 -5.09 -5.44 15.78
C LEU A 18 -3.88 -6.37 15.73
N LEU A 19 -3.75 -7.12 14.64
CA LEU A 19 -2.53 -7.85 14.30
C LEU A 19 -1.42 -6.84 13.96
N PHE A 20 -1.75 -5.81 13.19
CA PHE A 20 -0.91 -4.62 13.00
C PHE A 20 -1.73 -3.41 12.55
N ALA A 21 -1.13 -2.23 12.68
CA ALA A 21 -1.54 -1.02 11.99
C ALA A 21 -0.30 -0.22 11.54
N THR A 22 -0.33 0.26 10.30
CA THR A 22 0.76 0.94 9.62
C THR A 22 0.24 2.16 8.88
N ILE A 23 1.10 3.15 8.70
CA ILE A 23 0.78 4.32 7.87
C ILE A 23 1.02 3.95 6.40
N SER A 24 0.05 4.31 5.56
CA SER A 24 0.12 4.27 4.10
C SER A 24 0.07 5.70 3.56
N GLY A 25 -0.42 5.91 2.35
CA GLY A 25 -0.61 7.26 1.84
C GLY A 25 0.70 7.99 1.54
N THR A 26 0.59 9.28 1.22
CA THR A 26 1.71 10.13 0.79
C THR A 26 2.91 10.06 1.74
N HIS A 27 2.67 9.81 3.03
CA HIS A 27 3.67 9.53 4.05
C HIS A 27 4.53 8.29 3.74
N LEU A 28 3.90 7.13 3.46
CA LEU A 28 4.61 5.92 3.02
C LEU A 28 5.31 6.14 1.67
N TYR A 29 4.63 6.86 0.77
CA TYR A 29 5.04 6.99 -0.61
C TYR A 29 6.17 8.00 -0.85
N GLY A 30 6.55 8.78 0.17
CA GLY A 30 7.70 9.68 0.13
C GLY A 30 7.40 11.09 -0.39
N PHE A 31 6.14 11.52 -0.39
CA PHE A 31 5.76 12.86 -0.80
C PHE A 31 4.58 13.45 0.01
N PRO A 32 4.62 13.45 1.36
CA PRO A 32 3.60 14.11 2.17
C PRO A 32 3.70 15.64 2.04
N SER A 33 2.57 16.31 1.94
CA SER A 33 2.44 17.77 2.09
C SER A 33 2.03 18.10 3.53
N ALA A 34 2.09 19.39 3.91
CA ALA A 34 1.74 19.83 5.26
C ALA A 34 0.27 19.53 5.65
N ASP A 35 -0.61 19.43 4.66
CA ASP A 35 -2.04 19.13 4.76
C ASP A 35 -2.38 17.67 4.43
N SER A 36 -1.40 16.79 4.32
CA SER A 36 -1.66 15.37 4.04
C SER A 36 -2.30 14.67 5.22
N ASP A 37 -3.45 14.04 4.98
CA ASP A 37 -4.14 13.15 5.92
C ASP A 37 -3.25 11.97 6.34
N TYR A 38 -3.57 11.39 7.51
CA TYR A 38 -3.00 10.10 7.90
C TYR A 38 -3.86 8.95 7.38
N ASP A 39 -3.30 8.22 6.41
CA ASP A 39 -3.82 6.93 5.95
C ASP A 39 -3.39 5.81 6.89
N LEU A 40 -4.20 5.49 7.90
CA LEU A 40 -3.97 4.34 8.77
C LEU A 40 -4.56 3.09 8.14
N ARG A 41 -3.74 2.05 7.96
CA ARG A 41 -4.13 0.77 7.38
C ARG A 41 -3.74 -0.37 8.29
N GLY A 42 -4.53 -1.42 8.37
CA GLY A 42 -4.19 -2.52 9.28
C GLY A 42 -5.04 -3.77 9.15
N VAL A 43 -4.76 -4.70 10.06
CA VAL A 43 -5.43 -5.98 10.14
C VAL A 43 -5.99 -6.15 11.53
N HIS A 44 -7.29 -6.40 11.60
CA HIS A 44 -7.96 -6.75 12.85
C HIS A 44 -8.31 -8.24 12.89
N ILE A 45 -8.51 -8.76 14.10
CA ILE A 45 -8.81 -10.16 14.33
C ILE A 45 -10.23 -10.25 14.87
N LEU A 46 -11.18 -10.71 14.05
CA LEU A 46 -12.52 -11.00 14.56
C LEU A 46 -12.47 -12.14 15.60
N PRO A 47 -13.28 -12.09 16.67
CA PRO A 47 -13.39 -13.19 17.63
C PRO A 47 -13.75 -14.50 16.92
N ALA A 48 -13.19 -15.63 17.34
CA ALA A 48 -13.38 -16.89 16.60
C ALA A 48 -14.86 -17.28 16.49
N ARG A 49 -15.66 -17.04 17.55
CA ARG A 49 -17.11 -17.29 17.55
C ARG A 49 -17.82 -16.50 16.46
N GLU A 50 -17.49 -15.23 16.30
CA GLU A 50 -18.03 -14.40 15.22
C GLU A 50 -17.54 -14.92 13.87
N ALA A 51 -16.24 -15.20 13.76
CA ALA A 51 -15.61 -15.61 12.53
C ALA A 51 -16.12 -16.96 11.96
N VAL A 52 -16.55 -17.91 12.81
CA VAL A 52 -17.20 -19.16 12.38
C VAL A 52 -18.72 -19.09 12.35
N GLY A 53 -19.30 -18.01 12.88
CA GLY A 53 -20.75 -17.79 12.91
C GLY A 53 -21.35 -17.58 11.52
N LEU A 54 -22.66 -17.82 11.44
CA LEU A 54 -23.46 -17.62 10.22
C LEU A 54 -23.87 -16.15 10.00
N LEU A 55 -23.85 -15.33 11.05
CA LEU A 55 -24.28 -13.93 10.97
C LEU A 55 -23.32 -13.11 10.08
N PRO A 56 -23.80 -12.02 9.46
CA PRO A 56 -22.96 -11.10 8.73
C PRO A 56 -21.80 -10.57 9.60
N LYS A 57 -20.61 -10.47 9.01
CA LYS A 57 -19.38 -10.06 9.68
C LYS A 57 -18.93 -8.74 9.10
N GLN A 58 -18.48 -7.84 9.97
CA GLN A 58 -17.85 -6.62 9.50
C GLN A 58 -16.37 -6.90 9.19
N GLU A 59 -16.10 -7.52 8.04
CA GLU A 59 -14.74 -7.89 7.61
C GLU A 59 -13.88 -6.67 7.25
N THR A 60 -14.45 -5.47 7.22
CA THR A 60 -13.75 -4.22 6.94
C THR A 60 -14.35 -3.10 7.77
N ILE A 61 -13.48 -2.39 8.48
CA ILE A 61 -13.84 -1.22 9.27
C ILE A 61 -13.17 -0.02 8.59
N GLU A 62 -13.99 0.98 8.27
CA GLU A 62 -13.56 2.21 7.62
C GLU A 62 -14.00 3.39 8.48
N PHE A 63 -13.13 4.39 8.56
CA PHE A 63 -13.44 5.68 9.13
C PHE A 63 -12.68 6.73 8.35
N SER A 64 -13.37 7.74 7.84
CA SER A 64 -12.75 8.89 7.19
C SER A 64 -13.31 10.17 7.81
N GLY A 65 -12.43 11.03 8.30
CA GLY A 65 -12.77 12.35 8.82
C GLY A 65 -11.89 12.81 9.97
N LEU A 66 -12.32 13.88 10.63
CA LEU A 66 -11.54 14.53 11.69
C LEU A 66 -11.61 13.74 13.01
N ARG A 67 -10.47 13.27 13.51
CA ARG A 67 -10.32 12.80 14.91
C ARG A 67 -9.20 13.52 15.60
N SER A 68 -9.49 13.97 16.82
CA SER A 68 -8.49 14.62 17.68
C SER A 68 -7.80 15.82 16.97
N GLY A 69 -8.54 16.49 16.09
CA GLY A 69 -8.06 17.66 15.32
C GLY A 69 -7.28 17.35 14.05
N ILE A 70 -7.19 16.09 13.62
CA ILE A 70 -6.43 15.66 12.44
C ILE A 70 -7.33 14.86 11.49
N ASP A 71 -7.22 15.13 10.19
CA ASP A 71 -7.88 14.35 9.15
C ASP A 71 -7.20 12.99 9.00
N MET A 72 -8.01 11.95 9.15
CA MET A 72 -7.56 10.57 9.17
C MET A 72 -8.48 9.72 8.31
N ASP A 73 -7.85 8.83 7.54
CA ASP A 73 -8.53 7.74 6.87
C ASP A 73 -8.02 6.43 7.46
N LEU A 74 -8.88 5.68 8.14
CA LEU A 74 -8.60 4.39 8.75
C LEU A 74 -9.31 3.31 7.96
N VAL A 75 -8.57 2.32 7.49
CA VAL A 75 -9.13 1.11 6.89
C VAL A 75 -8.45 -0.12 7.46
N THR A 76 -9.20 -0.99 8.11
CA THR A 76 -8.69 -2.29 8.57
C THR A 76 -9.52 -3.43 8.00
N HIS A 77 -8.87 -4.56 7.72
CA HIS A 77 -9.54 -5.77 7.26
C HIS A 77 -9.43 -6.89 8.30
N ASP A 78 -10.43 -7.76 8.39
CA ASP A 78 -10.28 -9.02 9.14
C ASP A 78 -9.09 -9.80 8.56
N VAL A 79 -8.37 -10.49 9.44
CA VAL A 79 -7.19 -11.28 9.11
C VAL A 79 -7.42 -12.29 7.97
N LEU A 80 -8.59 -12.94 7.90
CA LEU A 80 -8.89 -13.84 6.78
C LEU A 80 -9.01 -13.06 5.47
N LYS A 81 -9.75 -11.96 5.46
CA LYS A 81 -9.91 -11.12 4.26
C LYS A 81 -8.55 -10.61 3.78
N PHE A 82 -7.70 -10.12 4.69
CA PHE A 82 -6.36 -9.66 4.35
C PHE A 82 -5.49 -10.76 3.76
N PHE A 83 -5.48 -11.96 4.34
CA PHE A 83 -4.70 -13.10 3.82
C PHE A 83 -5.20 -13.52 2.43
N MET A 84 -6.52 -13.52 2.22
CA MET A 84 -7.09 -13.78 0.90
C MET A 84 -6.71 -12.70 -0.13
N MET A 85 -6.56 -11.44 0.29
CA MET A 85 -6.08 -10.38 -0.59
C MET A 85 -4.60 -10.56 -0.97
N LEU A 86 -3.75 -10.96 -0.02
CA LEU A 86 -2.35 -11.33 -0.30
C LEU A 86 -2.27 -12.43 -1.36
N LEU A 87 -3.04 -13.51 -1.18
CA LEU A 87 -3.10 -14.63 -2.13
C LEU A 87 -3.65 -14.23 -3.50
N LYS A 88 -4.47 -13.18 -3.57
CA LYS A 88 -5.03 -12.64 -4.82
C LYS A 88 -4.13 -11.61 -5.51
N ARG A 89 -2.86 -11.56 -5.12
CA ARG A 89 -1.83 -10.73 -5.75
C ARG A 89 -2.07 -9.22 -5.63
N ASN A 90 -2.66 -8.82 -4.51
CA ASN A 90 -3.01 -7.43 -4.27
C ASN A 90 -1.78 -6.68 -3.70
N GLY A 91 -1.16 -5.84 -4.53
CA GLY A 91 0.03 -5.06 -4.16
C GLY A 91 -0.23 -4.05 -3.05
N TYR A 92 -1.45 -3.50 -2.95
CA TYR A 92 -1.82 -2.55 -1.91
C TYR A 92 -1.73 -3.15 -0.49
N VAL A 93 -2.18 -4.37 -0.27
CA VAL A 93 -2.03 -5.02 1.06
C VAL A 93 -0.58 -5.44 1.34
N LEU A 94 0.21 -5.73 0.31
CA LEU A 94 1.64 -5.95 0.48
C LEU A 94 2.36 -4.66 0.93
N GLU A 95 2.05 -3.52 0.33
CA GLU A 95 2.62 -2.22 0.74
C GLU A 95 2.25 -1.86 2.18
N GLN A 96 1.05 -2.19 2.64
CA GLN A 96 0.66 -2.03 4.04
C GLN A 96 1.46 -2.93 4.97
N LEU A 97 1.53 -4.23 4.65
CA LEU A 97 2.25 -5.22 5.45
C LEU A 97 3.75 -4.88 5.60
N TYR A 98 4.36 -4.35 4.54
CA TYR A 98 5.78 -4.00 4.55
C TYR A 98 6.07 -2.52 4.82
N SER A 99 5.06 -1.71 5.15
CA SER A 99 5.27 -0.31 5.50
C SER A 99 6.25 -0.20 6.68
N PRO A 100 7.32 0.62 6.55
CA PRO A 100 8.23 0.87 7.67
C PRO A 100 7.62 1.80 8.73
N LEU A 101 6.49 2.42 8.45
CA LEU A 101 5.81 3.39 9.32
C LEU A 101 4.81 2.68 10.23
N VAL A 102 5.33 1.94 11.21
CA VAL A 102 4.54 1.08 12.09
C VAL A 102 3.92 1.87 13.24
N VAL A 103 2.59 1.81 13.37
CA VAL A 103 1.84 2.39 14.50
C VAL A 103 1.64 1.37 15.60
N GLN A 104 1.22 0.16 15.22
CA GLN A 104 1.02 -0.98 16.11
C GLN A 104 1.48 -2.27 15.43
N THR A 105 2.09 -3.16 16.19
CA THR A 105 2.59 -4.45 15.69
C THR A 105 2.38 -5.56 16.72
N SER A 106 2.48 -6.81 16.28
CA SER A 106 2.44 -8.02 17.09
C SER A 106 3.57 -8.97 16.65
N ALA A 107 3.82 -10.04 17.41
CA ALA A 107 4.76 -11.07 16.98
C ALA A 107 4.28 -11.75 15.67
N GLU A 108 2.96 -11.89 15.52
CA GLU A 108 2.31 -12.45 14.36
C GLU A 108 2.40 -11.55 13.13
N HIS A 109 2.61 -10.24 13.29
CA HIS A 109 2.91 -9.34 12.18
C HIS A 109 4.27 -9.66 11.54
N GLU A 110 5.31 -9.84 12.35
CA GLU A 110 6.64 -10.22 11.84
C GLU A 110 6.63 -11.63 11.23
N GLU A 111 5.90 -12.56 11.83
CA GLU A 111 5.67 -13.88 11.25
C GLU A 111 4.93 -13.80 9.90
N LEU A 112 3.89 -12.97 9.81
CA LEU A 112 3.15 -12.74 8.56
C LEU A 112 4.05 -12.16 7.47
N LYS A 113 4.95 -11.23 7.80
CA LYS A 113 5.93 -10.70 6.83
C LYS A 113 6.82 -11.82 6.29
N ALA A 114 7.31 -12.71 7.15
CA ALA A 114 8.11 -13.85 6.72
C ALA A 114 7.32 -14.78 5.78
N ILE A 115 6.07 -15.09 6.10
CA ILE A 115 5.19 -15.95 5.28
C ILE A 115 4.84 -15.27 3.95
N ALA A 116 4.57 -13.96 3.97
CA ALA A 116 4.10 -13.21 2.81
C ALA A 116 5.11 -13.14 1.66
N HIS A 117 6.40 -13.40 1.91
CA HIS A 117 7.38 -13.61 0.84
C HIS A 117 6.94 -14.71 -0.14
N GLY A 118 6.38 -15.81 0.37
CA GLY A 118 5.86 -16.90 -0.45
C GLY A 118 4.56 -16.55 -1.18
N CYS A 119 3.94 -15.40 -0.89
CA CYS A 119 2.72 -14.96 -1.55
C CYS A 119 3.01 -14.09 -2.79
N VAL A 120 4.23 -13.56 -2.91
CA VAL A 120 4.65 -12.73 -4.04
C VAL A 120 4.84 -13.58 -5.29
N THR A 121 4.24 -13.15 -6.39
CA THR A 121 4.30 -13.83 -7.69
C THR A 121 4.60 -12.83 -8.80
N ARG A 122 5.09 -13.32 -9.94
CA ARG A 122 5.30 -12.46 -11.13
C ARG A 122 4.03 -11.80 -11.66
N HIS A 123 2.86 -12.32 -11.30
CA HIS A 123 1.57 -11.76 -11.66
C HIS A 123 1.11 -10.58 -10.78
N HIS A 124 1.88 -10.21 -9.75
CA HIS A 124 1.67 -8.93 -9.05
C HIS A 124 1.90 -7.73 -9.98
N SER A 125 2.69 -7.90 -11.04
CA SER A 125 2.84 -6.91 -12.10
C SER A 125 1.51 -6.39 -12.63
N HIS A 126 0.49 -7.24 -12.76
CA HIS A 126 -0.85 -6.84 -13.23
C HIS A 126 -1.52 -5.83 -12.30
N HIS A 127 -1.33 -5.96 -10.98
CA HIS A 127 -1.85 -4.99 -10.01
C HIS A 127 -1.22 -3.62 -10.22
N TYR A 128 0.11 -3.57 -10.32
CA TYR A 128 0.87 -2.32 -10.50
C TYR A 128 0.61 -1.66 -11.86
N LEU A 129 0.53 -2.45 -12.94
CA LEU A 129 0.16 -1.97 -14.27
C LEU A 129 -1.27 -1.40 -14.27
N GLY A 130 -2.24 -2.14 -13.71
CA GLY A 130 -3.64 -1.72 -13.65
C GLY A 130 -3.84 -0.46 -12.81
N PHE A 131 -3.16 -0.36 -11.66
CA PHE A 131 -3.19 0.85 -10.84
C PHE A 131 -2.51 2.02 -11.56
N GLY A 132 -1.35 1.80 -12.20
CA GLY A 132 -0.64 2.79 -12.99
C GLY A 132 -1.50 3.36 -14.11
N ALA A 133 -2.18 2.50 -14.88
CA ALA A 133 -3.13 2.90 -15.91
C ALA A 133 -4.30 3.72 -15.36
N THR A 134 -4.86 3.33 -14.21
CA THR A 134 -5.95 4.07 -13.56
C THR A 134 -5.51 5.49 -13.16
N GLN A 135 -4.30 5.64 -12.63
CA GLN A 135 -3.76 6.95 -12.24
C GLN A 135 -3.36 7.78 -13.46
N TRP A 136 -2.89 7.13 -14.53
CA TRP A 136 -2.60 7.78 -15.80
C TRP A 136 -3.87 8.33 -16.45
N ASP A 137 -4.95 7.55 -16.47
CA ASP A 137 -6.26 8.01 -16.95
C ASP A 137 -6.79 9.19 -16.15
N LEU A 138 -6.59 9.19 -14.82
CA LEU A 138 -6.95 10.31 -13.95
C LEU A 138 -6.12 11.57 -14.29
N PHE A 139 -4.81 11.41 -14.43
CA PHE A 139 -3.91 12.48 -14.85
C PHE A 139 -4.32 13.11 -16.19
N GLN A 140 -4.72 12.30 -17.17
CA GLN A 140 -5.14 12.77 -18.50
C GLN A 140 -6.51 13.45 -18.51
N LYS A 141 -7.41 13.09 -17.59
CA LYS A 141 -8.76 13.67 -17.48
C LYS A 141 -8.80 14.98 -16.71
N ASP A 142 -7.80 15.23 -15.87
CA ASP A 142 -7.68 16.50 -15.14
C ASP A 142 -7.34 17.64 -16.11
N ASP A 143 -8.04 18.78 -15.96
CA ASP A 143 -7.77 20.01 -16.71
C ASP A 143 -7.68 21.21 -15.75
N PRO A 144 -6.48 21.76 -15.50
CA PRO A 144 -5.18 21.28 -15.99
C PRO A 144 -4.73 19.95 -15.32
N PRO A 145 -3.87 19.14 -15.97
CA PRO A 145 -3.31 17.93 -15.38
C PRO A 145 -2.59 18.21 -14.07
N ARG A 146 -2.79 17.39 -13.03
CA ARG A 146 -2.19 17.59 -11.69
C ARG A 146 -0.96 16.73 -11.46
N ILE A 147 -0.02 17.23 -10.65
CA ILE A 147 1.22 16.50 -10.30
C ILE A 147 0.94 15.23 -9.47
N LYS A 148 -0.05 15.26 -8.56
CA LYS A 148 -0.30 14.15 -7.63
C LYS A 148 -0.62 12.83 -8.34
N PRO A 149 -1.61 12.71 -9.25
CA PRO A 149 -1.83 11.49 -10.01
C PRO A 149 -0.58 10.98 -10.74
N LEU A 150 0.22 11.89 -11.31
CA LEU A 150 1.47 11.55 -11.99
C LEU A 150 2.53 10.95 -11.04
N LEU A 151 2.68 11.48 -9.82
CA LEU A 151 3.54 10.87 -8.79
C LEU A 151 3.06 9.47 -8.39
N TYR A 152 1.74 9.24 -8.34
CA TYR A 152 1.21 7.89 -8.10
C TYR A 152 1.53 6.94 -9.26
N VAL A 153 1.46 7.39 -10.52
CA VAL A 153 1.89 6.60 -11.70
C VAL A 153 3.34 6.16 -11.54
N TYR A 154 4.26 7.10 -11.27
CA TYR A 154 5.67 6.76 -11.13
C TYR A 154 5.91 5.80 -9.98
N ARG A 155 5.35 6.09 -8.80
CA ARG A 155 5.46 5.19 -7.65
C ARG A 155 5.10 3.76 -8.00
N VAL A 156 3.90 3.51 -8.50
CA VAL A 156 3.44 2.13 -8.67
C VAL A 156 4.19 1.38 -9.76
N LEU A 157 4.61 2.07 -10.83
CA LEU A 157 5.43 1.44 -11.87
C LEU A 157 6.82 1.10 -11.34
N LEU A 158 7.46 2.01 -10.60
CA LEU A 158 8.77 1.76 -10.00
C LEU A 158 8.71 0.68 -8.91
N THR A 159 7.66 0.67 -8.07
CA THR A 159 7.39 -0.39 -7.09
C THR A 159 7.24 -1.73 -7.79
N GLY A 160 6.42 -1.81 -8.84
CA GLY A 160 6.24 -3.02 -9.62
C GLY A 160 7.55 -3.53 -10.22
N ILE A 161 8.35 -2.66 -10.84
CA ILE A 161 9.63 -3.04 -11.44
C ILE A 161 10.59 -3.55 -10.35
N HIS A 162 10.66 -2.85 -9.22
CA HIS A 162 11.48 -3.27 -8.09
C HIS A 162 11.07 -4.64 -7.56
N LEU A 163 9.76 -4.88 -7.42
CA LEU A 163 9.21 -6.15 -6.98
C LEU A 163 9.56 -7.29 -7.93
N MET A 164 9.38 -7.09 -9.25
CA MET A 164 9.69 -8.13 -10.24
C MET A 164 11.18 -8.50 -10.26
N ARG A 165 12.06 -7.52 -10.01
CA ARG A 165 13.52 -7.72 -9.95
C ARG A 165 14.01 -8.41 -8.69
N THR A 166 13.33 -8.19 -7.55
CA THR A 166 13.92 -8.50 -6.23
C THR A 166 13.06 -9.40 -5.34
N GLY A 167 11.77 -9.56 -5.66
CA GLY A 167 10.80 -10.17 -4.77
C GLY A 167 10.50 -9.36 -3.51
N ARG A 168 10.97 -8.11 -3.42
CA ARG A 168 10.77 -7.22 -2.29
C ARG A 168 9.93 -6.02 -2.67
N VAL A 169 9.09 -5.59 -1.74
CA VAL A 169 8.22 -4.41 -1.91
C VAL A 169 8.98 -3.19 -1.39
N GLU A 170 8.94 -2.12 -2.17
CA GLU A 170 9.33 -0.77 -1.76
C GLU A 170 8.30 0.19 -2.34
N ALA A 171 7.63 0.94 -1.48
CA ALA A 171 6.53 1.84 -1.83
C ALA A 171 6.95 3.31 -1.84
N ASN A 172 8.10 3.63 -1.26
CA ASN A 172 8.61 4.99 -1.18
C ASN A 172 9.29 5.38 -2.51
N LEU A 173 8.72 6.37 -3.18
CA LEU A 173 9.18 6.83 -4.49
C LEU A 173 10.61 7.39 -4.44
N LEU A 174 10.99 8.08 -3.36
CA LEU A 174 12.33 8.64 -3.24
C LEU A 174 13.38 7.54 -3.04
N VAL A 175 13.09 6.55 -2.21
CA VAL A 175 13.97 5.37 -2.01
C VAL A 175 14.13 4.57 -3.30
N LEU A 176 13.03 4.37 -4.05
CA LEU A 176 13.11 3.77 -5.38
C LEU A 176 14.01 4.61 -6.30
N ASN A 177 13.83 5.93 -6.29
CA ASN A 177 14.55 6.82 -7.20
C ASN A 177 16.07 6.89 -6.95
N GLU A 178 16.57 6.50 -5.77
CA GLU A 178 18.02 6.30 -5.54
C GLU A 178 18.62 5.28 -6.52
N LYS A 179 17.84 4.28 -6.91
CA LYS A 179 18.21 3.23 -7.88
C LYS A 179 17.85 3.60 -9.31
N PHE A 180 16.65 4.13 -9.53
CA PHE A 180 16.16 4.44 -10.89
C PHE A 180 16.76 5.73 -11.48
N ARG A 181 17.15 6.68 -10.62
CA ARG A 181 17.84 7.93 -10.99
C ARG A 181 17.12 8.74 -12.08
N LEU A 182 15.82 8.92 -11.89
CA LEU A 182 14.95 9.72 -12.76
C LEU A 182 14.87 11.15 -12.19
N PRO A 183 15.61 12.12 -12.76
CA PRO A 183 15.80 13.43 -12.12
C PRO A 183 14.51 14.23 -11.98
N TYR A 184 13.57 14.08 -12.91
CA TYR A 184 12.27 14.77 -12.90
C TYR A 184 11.36 14.32 -11.75
N ILE A 185 11.60 13.17 -11.11
CA ILE A 185 10.82 12.75 -9.94
C ILE A 185 11.09 13.70 -8.76
N LEU A 186 12.34 14.13 -8.57
CA LEU A 186 12.68 15.03 -7.46
C LEU A 186 12.01 16.40 -7.64
N ASP A 187 12.00 16.93 -8.87
CA ASP A 187 11.29 18.16 -9.22
C ASP A 187 9.78 18.06 -8.94
N LEU A 188 9.13 16.99 -9.40
CA LEU A 188 7.70 16.77 -9.17
C LEU A 188 7.37 16.64 -7.68
N VAL A 189 8.20 15.94 -6.90
CA VAL A 189 8.02 15.80 -5.45
C VAL A 189 8.18 17.15 -4.76
N GLU A 190 9.22 17.92 -5.11
CA GLU A 190 9.45 19.25 -4.54
C GLU A 190 8.27 20.20 -4.83
N ARG A 191 7.77 20.21 -6.07
CA ARG A 191 6.59 20.97 -6.48
C ARG A 191 5.33 20.51 -5.75
N LYS A 192 5.15 19.21 -5.53
CA LYS A 192 4.00 18.69 -4.76
C LYS A 192 4.05 19.10 -3.29
N ILE A 193 5.24 19.09 -2.69
CA ILE A 193 5.41 19.39 -1.25
C ILE A 193 5.20 20.88 -0.97
N HIS A 194 5.68 21.76 -1.86
CA HIS A 194 5.58 23.22 -1.70
C HIS A 194 4.36 23.85 -2.38
N GLY A 195 3.76 23.14 -3.33
CA GLY A 195 2.56 23.56 -4.05
C GLY A 195 1.28 23.18 -3.32
N SER A 196 0.15 23.40 -3.97
CA SER A 196 -1.15 22.97 -3.46
C SER A 196 -1.43 21.49 -3.77
N GLU A 197 -2.38 20.85 -3.09
CA GLU A 197 -2.88 19.52 -3.47
C GLU A 197 -3.45 19.46 -4.90
N ARG A 198 -3.71 20.62 -5.52
CA ARG A 198 -4.14 20.77 -6.91
C ARG A 198 -3.07 21.36 -7.83
N GLU A 199 -1.79 21.27 -7.43
CA GLU A 199 -0.69 21.83 -8.21
C GLU A 199 -0.72 21.30 -9.65
N PRO A 200 -0.87 22.21 -10.64
CA PRO A 200 -0.90 21.83 -12.03
C PRO A 200 0.50 21.46 -12.53
N LEU A 201 0.54 20.55 -13.48
CA LEU A 201 1.71 20.32 -14.30
C LEU A 201 1.95 21.54 -15.19
N GLY A 202 3.21 21.89 -15.44
CA GLY A 202 3.56 23.03 -16.28
C GLY A 202 3.27 22.78 -17.76
N SER A 203 3.16 23.88 -18.51
CA SER A 203 2.83 23.84 -19.93
C SER A 203 3.91 23.12 -20.74
N GLY A 204 3.51 22.11 -21.52
CA GLY A 204 4.41 21.36 -22.39
C GLY A 204 5.09 20.14 -21.76
N GLU A 205 4.92 19.89 -20.46
CA GLU A 205 5.51 18.72 -19.78
C GLU A 205 4.75 17.40 -20.08
N ALA A 206 3.46 17.47 -20.44
CA ALA A 206 2.58 16.30 -20.55
C ALA A 206 3.05 15.25 -21.56
N GLU A 207 3.61 15.67 -22.69
CA GLU A 207 4.12 14.76 -23.73
C GLU A 207 5.38 14.02 -23.26
N PHE A 208 6.24 14.68 -22.48
CA PHE A 208 7.39 14.02 -21.87
C PHE A 208 6.94 12.92 -20.89
N HIS A 209 5.98 13.23 -20.01
CA HIS A 209 5.48 12.28 -19.04
C HIS A 209 4.70 11.12 -19.67
N ARG A 210 4.05 11.33 -20.82
CA ARG A 210 3.45 10.26 -21.62
C ARG A 210 4.49 9.24 -22.06
N ARG A 211 5.60 9.69 -22.64
CA ARG A 211 6.68 8.80 -23.09
C ARG A 211 7.31 8.04 -21.93
N GLU A 212 7.49 8.70 -20.79
CA GLU A 212 8.02 8.04 -19.59
C GLU A 212 7.06 7.02 -18.99
N TYR A 213 5.76 7.29 -19.00
CA TYR A 213 4.73 6.32 -18.61
C TYR A 213 4.79 5.08 -19.50
N GLU A 214 4.76 5.26 -20.83
CA GLU A 214 4.81 4.15 -21.80
C GLU A 214 6.10 3.33 -21.64
N ARG A 215 7.25 4.01 -21.49
CA ARG A 215 8.56 3.37 -21.27
C ARG A 215 8.59 2.54 -19.99
N LEU A 216 8.10 3.07 -18.87
CA LEU A 216 8.11 2.39 -17.57
C LEU A 216 7.07 1.26 -17.50
N ALA A 217 5.91 1.42 -18.14
CA ALA A 217 4.92 0.35 -18.26
C ALA A 217 5.49 -0.83 -19.05
N ALA A 218 6.09 -0.57 -20.22
CA ALA A 218 6.76 -1.59 -21.02
C ALA A 218 7.94 -2.24 -20.25
N GLN A 219 8.68 -1.46 -19.46
CA GLN A 219 9.73 -1.99 -18.60
C GLN A 219 9.16 -2.93 -17.53
N LEU A 220 8.05 -2.59 -16.87
CA LEU A 220 7.39 -3.46 -15.90
C LEU A 220 6.92 -4.77 -16.55
N GLU A 221 6.34 -4.71 -17.74
CA GLU A 221 5.95 -5.91 -18.49
C GLU A 221 7.15 -6.80 -18.82
N PHE A 222 8.26 -6.20 -19.27
CA PHE A 222 9.51 -6.93 -19.54
C PHE A 222 10.03 -7.63 -18.27
N GLU A 223 10.11 -6.92 -17.15
CA GLU A 223 10.61 -7.44 -15.89
C GLU A 223 9.69 -8.51 -15.32
N ALA A 224 8.37 -8.39 -15.50
CA ALA A 224 7.41 -9.43 -15.15
C ALA A 224 7.61 -10.70 -15.98
N ASN A 225 8.02 -10.56 -17.25
CA ASN A 225 8.29 -11.68 -18.14
C ASN A 225 9.59 -12.41 -17.80
N ASP A 226 10.63 -11.67 -17.42
CA ASP A 226 11.96 -12.17 -17.05
C ASP A 226 12.06 -12.62 -15.58
N SER A 227 11.10 -12.21 -14.73
CA SER A 227 11.12 -12.47 -13.29
C SER A 227 11.21 -13.97 -12.96
N GLN A 228 12.04 -14.27 -11.97
CA GLN A 228 12.21 -15.60 -11.39
C GLN A 228 11.18 -15.90 -10.27
N LEU A 229 10.25 -14.98 -10.01
CA LEU A 229 9.16 -15.18 -9.06
C LEU A 229 8.22 -16.29 -9.53
N ALA A 230 7.65 -17.03 -8.58
CA ALA A 230 6.66 -18.07 -8.85
C ALA A 230 5.42 -17.51 -9.57
N ASN A 231 4.71 -18.37 -10.29
CA ASN A 231 3.42 -18.02 -10.90
C ASN A 231 2.28 -18.03 -9.87
N GLU A 232 2.35 -18.92 -8.89
CA GLU A 232 1.32 -19.11 -7.87
C GLU A 232 1.90 -18.91 -6.46
N PRO A 233 1.08 -18.44 -5.49
CA PRO A 233 1.48 -18.35 -4.10
C PRO A 233 1.89 -19.72 -3.52
N GLN A 234 2.99 -19.74 -2.77
CA GLN A 234 3.57 -20.92 -2.11
C GLN A 234 3.36 -20.92 -0.59
N CYS A 235 2.61 -19.94 -0.07
CA CYS A 235 2.46 -19.65 1.37
C CYS A 235 1.11 -20.08 1.98
N ILE A 236 0.26 -20.80 1.24
CA ILE A 236 -1.16 -20.99 1.60
C ILE A 236 -1.32 -21.75 2.93
N ASN A 237 -0.54 -22.80 3.14
CA ASN A 237 -0.66 -23.63 4.35
C ASN A 237 -0.18 -22.86 5.58
N GLU A 238 0.93 -22.13 5.46
CA GLU A 238 1.51 -21.31 6.51
C GLU A 238 0.57 -20.15 6.88
N LEU A 239 -0.05 -19.49 5.90
CA LEU A 239 -1.09 -18.49 6.15
C LEU A 239 -2.30 -19.11 6.87
N ASN A 240 -2.74 -20.29 6.47
CA ASN A 240 -3.85 -20.99 7.13
C ASN A 240 -3.51 -21.33 8.59
N ASP A 241 -2.31 -21.84 8.84
CA ASP A 241 -1.85 -22.18 10.20
C ASP A 241 -1.73 -20.94 11.09
N LEU A 242 -1.22 -19.83 10.55
CA LEU A 242 -1.21 -18.54 11.24
C LEU A 242 -2.64 -18.07 11.55
N LEU A 243 -3.54 -18.11 10.57
CA LEU A 243 -4.94 -17.70 10.73
C LEU A 243 -5.64 -18.49 11.84
N ILE A 244 -5.46 -19.82 11.89
CA ILE A 244 -6.04 -20.66 12.92
C ILE A 244 -5.46 -20.28 14.29
N ARG A 245 -4.12 -20.14 14.40
CA ARG A 245 -3.48 -19.78 15.68
C ARG A 245 -3.93 -18.43 16.21
N VAL A 246 -4.00 -17.39 15.36
CA VAL A 246 -4.42 -16.06 15.82
C VAL A 246 -5.85 -16.07 16.33
N ARG A 247 -6.77 -16.77 15.65
CA ARG A 247 -8.18 -16.88 16.08
C ARG A 247 -8.33 -17.68 17.38
N LEU A 248 -7.57 -18.75 17.57
CA LEU A 248 -7.65 -19.56 18.78
C LEU A 248 -7.08 -18.83 20.02
N ARG A 249 -6.14 -17.90 19.85
CA ARG A 249 -5.62 -17.07 20.94
C ARG A 249 -6.66 -16.06 21.44
N THR A 250 -7.46 -15.46 20.55
CA THR A 250 -8.48 -14.48 20.92
C THR A 250 -9.62 -15.05 21.78
N ASN A 251 -9.79 -16.37 21.80
CA ASN A 251 -10.81 -17.04 22.64
C ASN A 251 -10.38 -17.26 24.10
N ARG A 252 -9.14 -16.91 24.49
CA ARG A 252 -8.63 -17.10 25.86
C ARG A 252 -8.78 -15.87 26.75
N LEU A 253 -9.45 -14.82 26.26
CA LEU A 253 -9.83 -13.61 26.99
C LEU A 253 -11.35 -13.57 27.12
#